data_AF-A0A965ZDQ7-F1
#
_entry.id   AF-A0A965ZDQ7-F1
#
_cell.length_a   1.000
_cell.length_b   1.000
_cell.length_c   1.000
_cell.angle_alpha   90.00
_cell.angle_beta   90.00
_cell.angle_gamma   90.00
#
_symmetry.space_group_name_H-M   'P 1'
#
loop_
_entity.id
_entity.type
_entity.pdbx_description
1 polymer ?
#
loop_
_entity_poly.entity_id
_entity_poly.type
_entity_poly.pdbx_seq_one_letter_code
_entity_poly.pdbx_strand_id
1 'polypeptide(L)' 'MKNAGDNFDKLYVRNMVGGHKNTVEAFLNYAVNGKDPTVKAWAQHMLPTLKHHLDEIKSISKQL' A
#
# COMPACT_ATOMS: atom_id res chain seq x y z
N MET A 1 26.73 4.48 15.52
CA MET A 1 25.25 4.54 15.56
C MET A 1 24.61 5.52 14.56
N LYS A 2 25.35 6.42 13.88
CA LYS A 2 24.77 7.37 12.89
C LYS A 2 23.98 6.71 11.74
N ASN A 3 24.38 5.52 11.28
CA ASN A 3 23.78 4.87 10.10
C ASN A 3 22.66 3.86 10.45
N ALA A 4 22.35 3.67 11.74
CA ALA A 4 21.33 2.71 12.15
C ALA A 4 19.91 3.19 11.82
N GLY A 5 19.66 4.51 11.91
CA GLY A 5 18.40 5.14 11.49
C GLY A 5 18.19 5.02 9.99
N ASP A 6 19.16 5.47 9.18
CA ASP A 6 19.07 5.41 7.71
C ASP A 6 18.85 3.99 7.17
N ASN A 7 19.51 2.99 7.77
CA ASN A 7 19.32 1.58 7.38
C ASN A 7 17.93 1.07 7.78
N PHE A 8 17.42 1.50 8.93
CA PHE A 8 16.07 1.17 9.36
C PHE A 8 15.03 1.81 8.45
N ASP A 9 15.17 3.10 8.12
CA ASP A 9 14.22 3.83 7.26
C ASP A 9 14.14 3.20 5.87
N LYS A 10 15.29 2.82 5.28
CA LYS A 10 15.34 2.12 4.00
C LYS A 10 14.64 0.76 4.04
N LEU A 11 14.85 -0.03 5.09
CA LEU A 11 14.20 -1.32 5.25
C LEU A 11 12.69 -1.16 5.49
N TYR A 12 12.31 -0.21 6.34
CA TYR A 12 10.93 0.10 6.67
C TYR A 12 10.16 0.53 5.42
N VAL A 13 10.67 1.51 4.67
CA VAL A 13 10.00 2.00 3.46
C VAL A 13 9.92 0.93 2.38
N ARG A 14 10.96 0.10 2.18
CA ARG A 14 10.89 -1.05 1.27
C ARG A 14 9.74 -2.00 1.63
N ASN A 15 9.61 -2.33 2.92
CA ASN A 15 8.52 -3.19 3.40
C ASN A 15 7.15 -2.52 3.25
N MET A 16 7.07 -1.20 3.48
CA MET A 16 5.83 -0.44 3.30
C MET A 16 5.40 -0.40 1.83
N VAL A 17 6.31 -0.21 0.86
CA VAL A 17 5.97 -0.29 -0.57
C VAL A 17 5.35 -1.65 -0.91
N GLY A 18 5.93 -2.74 -0.41
CA GLY A 18 5.39 -4.09 -0.59
C GLY A 18 4.01 -4.28 0.06
N GLY A 19 3.85 -3.87 1.31
CA GLY A 19 2.58 -3.98 2.04
C GLY A 19 1.43 -3.19 1.40
N HIS A 20 1.70 -1.94 1.00
CA HIS A 20 0.71 -1.10 0.33
C HIS A 20 0.33 -1.67 -1.04
N LYS A 21 1.30 -2.19 -1.82
CA LYS A 21 1.03 -2.85 -3.10
C LYS A 21 0.12 -4.07 -2.92
N ASN A 22 0.46 -4.97 -2.01
CA ASN A 22 -0.33 -6.18 -1.74
C ASN A 22 -1.75 -5.83 -1.27
N THR A 23 -1.89 -4.77 -0.47
CA THR A 23 -3.20 -4.29 0.00
C THR A 23 -4.05 -3.78 -1.17
N VAL A 24 -3.48 -2.94 -2.04
CA VAL A 24 -4.19 -2.45 -3.23
C VAL A 24 -4.63 -3.61 -4.13
N GLU A 25 -3.76 -4.60 -4.35
CA GLU A 25 -4.07 -5.78 -5.16
C GLU A 25 -5.21 -6.61 -4.54
N ALA A 26 -5.20 -6.83 -3.22
CA ALA A 26 -6.25 -7.55 -2.52
C ALA A 26 -7.61 -6.84 -2.64
N PHE A 27 -7.63 -5.52 -2.43
CA PHE A 27 -8.84 -4.72 -2.57
C PHE A 27 -9.34 -4.67 -4.01
N LEU A 28 -8.45 -4.53 -4.99
CA LEU A 28 -8.82 -4.54 -6.40
C LEU A 28 -9.42 -5.89 -6.80
N ASN A 29 -8.79 -6.99 -6.38
CA ASN A 29 -9.31 -8.33 -6.65
C ASN A 29 -10.71 -8.51 -6.06
N TYR A 30 -10.93 -8.12 -4.80
CA TYR A 30 -12.25 -8.24 -4.18
C TYR A 30 -13.29 -7.30 -4.83
N ALA A 31 -12.88 -6.08 -5.17
CA ALA A 31 -13.73 -5.10 -5.87
C ALA A 31 -14.24 -5.60 -7.24
N VAL A 32 -13.51 -6.51 -7.89
CA VAL A 32 -13.89 -7.11 -9.18
C VAL A 32 -14.61 -8.45 -9.00
N ASN A 33 -14.01 -9.35 -8.20
CA ASN A 33 -14.37 -10.77 -8.13
C ASN A 33 -15.13 -11.17 -6.84
N GLY A 34 -15.29 -10.25 -5.89
CA GLY A 34 -15.92 -10.51 -4.60
C GLY A 34 -17.39 -10.94 -4.71
N LYS A 35 -17.80 -11.86 -3.82
CA LYS A 35 -19.15 -12.45 -3.80
C LYS A 35 -20.12 -11.70 -2.89
N ASP A 36 -19.63 -11.13 -1.78
CA ASP A 36 -20.45 -10.32 -0.89
C ASP A 36 -20.60 -8.91 -1.50
N PRO A 37 -21.82 -8.48 -1.85
CA PRO A 37 -22.03 -7.18 -2.49
C PRO A 37 -21.60 -5.99 -1.61
N THR A 38 -21.78 -6.10 -0.30
CA THR A 38 -21.44 -5.06 0.67
C THR A 38 -19.93 -4.91 0.77
N VAL A 39 -19.21 -6.04 0.89
CA VAL A 39 -17.74 -6.02 0.96
C VAL A 39 -17.14 -5.58 -0.38
N LYS A 40 -17.77 -5.93 -1.51
CA LYS A 40 -17.35 -5.49 -2.85
C LYS A 40 -17.46 -3.97 -3.00
N ALA A 41 -18.59 -3.38 -2.59
CA ALA A 41 -18.79 -1.93 -2.61
C ALA A 41 -17.81 -1.20 -1.68
N TRP A 42 -17.57 -1.75 -0.48
CA TRP A 42 -16.57 -1.22 0.45
C TRP A 42 -15.16 -1.25 -0.15
N ALA A 43 -14.77 -2.37 -0.76
CA ALA A 43 -13.46 -2.49 -1.41
C ALA A 43 -13.30 -1.45 -2.53
N GLN A 44 -14.33 -1.24 -3.35
CA GLN A 44 -14.34 -0.20 -4.38
C GLN A 44 -14.19 1.21 -3.81
N HIS A 45 -14.91 1.52 -2.72
CA HIS A 45 -14.85 2.83 -2.06
C HIS A 45 -13.46 3.13 -1.45
N MET A 46 -12.76 2.12 -0.97
CA MET A 46 -11.43 2.29 -0.35
C MET A 46 -10.28 2.41 -1.36
N LEU A 47 -10.46 1.91 -2.59
CA LEU A 47 -9.40 1.86 -3.60
C LEU A 47 -8.73 3.21 -3.89
N PRO A 48 -9.44 4.36 -3.98
CA PRO A 48 -8.79 5.66 -4.21
C PRO A 48 -7.76 6.01 -3.12
N THR A 49 -8.13 5.87 -1.85
CA THR A 49 -7.24 6.15 -0.71
C THR A 49 -6.06 5.18 -0.67
N LEU A 50 -6.29 3.89 -0.88
CA LEU A 50 -5.21 2.89 -0.87
C LEU A 50 -4.20 3.11 -2.01
N LYS A 51 -4.68 3.48 -3.20
CA LYS A 51 -3.82 3.87 -4.33
C LYS A 51 -3.01 5.13 -4.01
N HIS A 52 -3.65 6.13 -3.40
CA HIS A 52 -2.97 7.35 -2.98
C HIS A 52 -1.83 7.05 -2.00
N HIS A 53 -2.08 6.27 -0.94
CA HIS A 53 -1.03 5.88 0.01
C HIS A 53 0.12 5.09 -0.67
N LEU A 54 -0.20 4.19 -1.62
CA LEU A 54 0.82 3.48 -2.39
C LEU A 54 1.70 4.44 -3.21
N ASP A 55 1.11 5.47 -3.79
CA ASP A 55 1.85 6.46 -4.57
C ASP A 55 2.72 7.35 -3.67
N GLU A 56 2.23 7.74 -2.49
CA GLU A 56 3.01 8.47 -1.49
C GLU A 56 4.21 7.67 -1.00
N ILE A 57 4.04 6.39 -0.61
CA ILE A 57 5.17 5.59 -0.14
C ILE A 57 6.19 5.28 -1.24
N LYS A 58 5.74 5.15 -2.50
CA LYS A 58 6.66 5.07 -3.65
C LYS A 58 7.43 6.38 -3.85
N SER A 59 6.81 7.52 -3.60
CA SER A 59 7.49 8.82 -3.66
C SER A 59 8.56 8.92 -2.58
N ILE A 60 8.23 8.57 -1.33
CA ILE A 60 9.19 8.52 -0.22
C ILE A 60 10.34 7.55 -0.55
N SER A 61 10.04 6.36 -1.07
CA SER A 61 11.06 5.38 -1.45
C SER A 61 12.04 5.88 -2.51
N LYS A 62 11.65 6.83 -3.37
CA LYS A 62 12.55 7.42 -4.38
C LYS A 62 13.49 8.48 -3.80
N GLN A 63 13.19 8.98 -2.61
CA GLN A 63 13.95 10.02 -1.92
C GLN A 63 14.98 9.44 -0.92
N LEU A 64 14.97 8.13 -0.68
CA LEU A 64 15.89 7.39 0.21
C LEU A 64 17.05 6.72 -0.55
#